data_AF-A0AAD7BLF1-F1
#
_entry.id   AF-A0AAD7BLF1-F1
#
_cell.length_a   1.000
_cell.length_b   1.000
_cell.length_c   1.000
_cell.angle_alpha   90.00
_cell.angle_beta   90.00
_cell.angle_gamma   90.00
#
_symmetry.space_group_name_H-M   'P 1'
#
loop_
_entity.id
_entity.type
_entity.pdbx_description
1 polymer ?
#
loop_
_entity_poly.entity_id
_entity_poly.type
_entity_poly.pdbx_seq_one_letter_code
_entity_poly.pdbx_strand_id
1 'polypeptide(L)'
;MFSLNSATLSLIFLAITATRCIGQQPAIGCYSDGPNNILVPFDCSPFIEQFCASISEAPIPGGDGDARLVGCFTSTPGLECNLVATNFGATAAVPGAANCSAALTPAAACHVGGFGQFSDDVFIYGIDTVFNDPLDGPCDVILG
;
A
#
# COMPACT_ATOMS: atom_id res chain seq x y z
N MET A 1 -52.09 -3.72 47.56
CA MET A 1 -50.67 -3.76 47.16
C MET A 1 -50.47 -4.96 46.25
N PHE A 2 -50.57 -4.76 44.94
CA PHE A 2 -50.13 -5.71 43.92
C PHE A 2 -49.32 -4.90 42.91
N SER A 3 -48.01 -5.06 42.94
CA SER A 3 -47.07 -4.45 41.99
C SER A 3 -46.70 -5.52 40.97
N LEU A 4 -47.27 -5.41 39.76
CA LEU A 4 -46.78 -6.11 38.58
C LEU A 4 -45.73 -5.23 37.92
N ASN A 5 -44.47 -5.62 38.00
CA ASN A 5 -43.38 -4.98 37.26
C ASN A 5 -43.37 -5.50 35.81
N SER A 6 -43.95 -4.69 34.93
CA SER A 6 -43.75 -4.76 33.48
C SER A 6 -42.48 -3.99 33.12
N ALA A 7 -41.42 -4.69 32.70
CA ALA A 7 -40.41 -4.14 31.78
C ALA A 7 -39.40 -5.23 31.43
N THR A 8 -39.77 -6.07 30.47
CA THR A 8 -38.86 -6.79 29.60
C THR A 8 -37.97 -5.80 28.87
N LEU A 9 -36.73 -5.60 29.34
CA LEU A 9 -35.69 -4.85 28.64
C LEU A 9 -34.70 -5.84 28.01
N SER A 10 -35.08 -6.39 26.85
CA SER A 10 -34.14 -7.09 25.97
C SER A 10 -33.41 -6.05 25.14
N LEU A 11 -32.19 -5.69 25.53
CA LEU A 11 -31.31 -4.86 24.72
C LEU A 11 -30.65 -5.72 23.63
N ILE A 12 -31.00 -5.39 22.40
CA ILE A 12 -30.52 -5.97 21.15
C ILE A 12 -29.04 -5.61 21.00
N PHE A 13 -28.16 -6.62 21.00
CA PHE A 13 -26.79 -6.46 20.54
C PHE A 13 -26.81 -6.23 19.02
N LEU A 14 -26.59 -4.99 18.60
CA LEU A 14 -26.33 -4.67 17.20
C LEU A 14 -24.93 -5.19 16.85
N ALA A 15 -24.85 -6.45 16.43
CA ALA A 15 -23.65 -7.00 15.83
C ALA A 15 -23.43 -6.29 14.50
N ILE A 16 -22.55 -5.30 14.48
CA ILE A 16 -21.98 -4.78 13.24
C ILE A 16 -21.13 -5.91 12.69
N THR A 17 -21.74 -6.81 11.93
CA THR A 17 -21.00 -7.73 11.08
C THR A 17 -20.33 -6.86 10.04
N ALA A 18 -19.07 -6.51 10.29
CA ALA A 18 -18.15 -6.06 9.25
C ALA A 18 -18.07 -7.21 8.25
N THR A 19 -18.98 -7.19 7.28
CA THR A 19 -18.92 -8.05 6.11
C THR A 19 -17.59 -7.75 5.48
N ARG A 20 -16.62 -8.65 5.65
CA ARG A 20 -15.41 -8.63 4.83
C ARG A 20 -15.95 -8.74 3.42
N CYS A 21 -15.93 -7.64 2.66
CA CYS A 21 -16.04 -7.74 1.22
C CYS A 21 -15.00 -8.79 0.84
N ILE A 22 -15.46 -9.89 0.24
CA ILE A 22 -14.58 -10.88 -0.38
C ILE A 22 -14.05 -10.19 -1.64
N GLY A 23 -13.26 -9.13 -1.45
CA GLY A 23 -12.35 -8.63 -2.45
C GLY A 23 -11.12 -9.53 -2.39
N GLN A 24 -10.49 -9.77 -3.54
CA GLN A 24 -9.18 -10.41 -3.55
C GLN A 24 -8.28 -9.69 -2.56
N GLN A 25 -7.51 -10.45 -1.79
CA GLN A 25 -6.46 -9.88 -0.94
C GLN A 25 -5.17 -9.88 -1.75
N PRO A 26 -4.37 -8.81 -1.68
CA PRO A 26 -3.06 -8.82 -2.28
C PRO A 26 -2.18 -9.85 -1.57
N ALA A 27 -1.36 -10.56 -2.36
CA ALA A 27 -0.23 -11.30 -1.82
C ALA A 27 0.81 -10.29 -1.35
N ILE A 28 1.11 -10.29 -0.05
CA ILE A 28 2.06 -9.36 0.57
C ILE A 28 3.40 -10.05 0.82
N GLY A 29 4.48 -9.40 0.41
CA GLY A 29 5.85 -9.78 0.75
C GLY A 29 6.55 -8.65 1.50
N CYS A 30 7.29 -8.98 2.55
CA CYS A 30 8.16 -8.01 3.23
C CYS A 30 9.58 -8.14 2.69
N TYR A 31 10.27 -7.01 2.52
CA TYR A 31 11.70 -7.05 2.23
C TYR A 31 12.46 -7.56 3.44
N SER A 32 13.59 -8.24 3.18
CA SER A 32 14.45 -8.77 4.22
C SER A 32 15.41 -7.69 4.70
N ASP A 33 15.77 -7.73 5.98
CA ASP A 33 16.76 -6.81 6.55
C ASP A 33 18.12 -6.98 5.83
N GLY A 34 18.53 -5.95 5.10
CA GLY A 34 19.87 -5.83 4.54
C GLY A 34 20.87 -5.32 5.59
N PRO A 35 22.18 -5.52 5.40
CA PRO A 35 23.21 -5.06 6.35
C PRO A 35 23.26 -3.52 6.53
N ASN A 36 22.60 -2.76 5.64
CA ASN A 36 22.52 -1.30 5.67
C ASN A 36 21.14 -0.76 6.05
N ASN A 37 20.19 -1.62 6.43
CA ASN A 37 18.85 -1.16 6.79
C ASN A 37 18.92 -0.46 8.14
N ILE A 38 18.68 0.85 8.15
CA ILE A 38 18.62 1.60 9.39
C ILE A 38 17.28 1.25 10.06
N LEU A 39 17.36 0.59 11.21
CA LEU A 39 16.20 0.21 12.05
C LEU A 39 15.60 1.44 12.76
N VAL A 40 15.31 2.51 12.02
CA VAL A 40 14.56 3.67 12.55
C VAL A 40 13.09 3.42 12.28
N PRO A 41 12.18 3.75 13.22
CA PRO A 41 10.77 3.82 12.92
C PRO A 41 10.56 4.78 11.74
N PHE A 42 10.12 4.26 10.61
CA PHE A 42 9.66 5.05 9.48
C PHE A 42 8.16 4.80 9.29
N ASP A 43 7.46 5.83 8.84
CA ASP A 43 6.06 5.71 8.47
C ASP A 43 5.87 6.36 7.11
N CYS A 44 5.61 5.51 6.12
CA CYS A 44 5.31 5.93 4.75
C CYS A 44 3.80 5.89 4.47
N SER A 45 2.98 5.50 5.45
CA SER A 45 1.51 5.45 5.35
C SER A 45 0.88 6.77 4.90
N PRO A 46 1.35 7.96 5.34
CA PRO A 46 0.76 9.22 4.91
C PRO A 46 0.82 9.48 3.40
N PHE A 47 1.77 8.87 2.69
CA PHE A 47 2.01 9.12 1.27
C PHE A 47 1.29 8.15 0.34
N ILE A 48 0.75 7.04 0.87
CA ILE A 48 0.15 5.96 0.08
C ILE A 48 -1.00 6.48 -0.78
N GLU A 49 -1.98 7.15 -0.19
CA GLU A 49 -3.16 7.62 -0.93
C GLU A 49 -2.79 8.68 -1.97
N GLN A 50 -1.85 9.57 -1.65
CA GLN A 50 -1.37 10.60 -2.58
C GLN A 50 -0.67 9.96 -3.79
N PHE A 51 0.24 9.02 -3.54
CA PHE A 51 0.94 8.29 -4.58
C PHE A 51 -0.04 7.49 -5.45
N CYS A 52 -0.92 6.70 -4.83
CA CYS A 52 -1.88 5.85 -5.53
C CYS A 52 -2.88 6.65 -6.37
N ALA A 53 -3.29 7.85 -5.91
CA ALA A 53 -4.09 8.76 -6.72
C ALA A 53 -3.30 9.25 -7.94
N SER A 54 -2.06 9.70 -7.76
CA SER A 54 -1.25 10.25 -8.85
C SER A 54 -0.94 9.23 -9.94
N ILE A 55 -0.53 8.01 -9.60
CA ILE A 55 -0.20 6.98 -10.60
C ILE A 55 -1.43 6.46 -11.37
N SER A 56 -2.64 6.73 -10.87
CA SER A 56 -3.89 6.31 -11.53
C SER A 56 -4.35 7.26 -12.66
N GLU A 57 -3.59 8.33 -12.92
CA GLU A 57 -3.93 9.33 -13.93
C GLU A 57 -3.44 8.96 -15.35
N ALA A 58 -2.39 8.15 -15.46
CA ALA A 58 -1.74 7.85 -16.74
C ALA A 58 -1.24 6.40 -16.82
N PRO A 59 -1.21 5.82 -18.03
CA PRO A 59 -0.73 4.45 -18.20
C PRO A 59 0.79 4.37 -18.07
N ILE A 60 1.26 3.37 -17.32
CA ILE A 60 2.66 2.96 -17.27
C ILE A 60 2.91 2.05 -18.47
N PRO A 61 3.94 2.28 -19.32
CA PRO A 61 4.29 1.38 -20.41
C PRO A 61 4.47 -0.06 -19.93
N GLY A 62 4.23 -1.03 -20.81
CA GLY A 62 4.51 -2.45 -20.54
C GLY A 62 5.55 -2.98 -21.53
N GLY A 63 5.86 -4.27 -21.44
CA GLY A 63 6.65 -4.98 -22.45
C GLY A 63 8.04 -5.41 -22.00
N ASP A 64 8.74 -4.61 -21.19
CA ASP A 64 10.13 -4.89 -20.79
C ASP A 64 10.29 -5.24 -19.29
N GLY A 65 9.19 -5.29 -18.51
CA GLY A 65 9.22 -5.67 -17.09
C GLY A 65 9.84 -4.64 -16.13
N ASP A 66 10.42 -3.57 -16.65
CA ASP A 66 11.12 -2.53 -15.86
C ASP A 66 10.40 -1.17 -15.83
N ALA A 67 9.27 -1.04 -16.53
CA ALA A 67 8.51 0.20 -16.56
C ALA A 67 7.79 0.41 -15.23
N ARG A 68 8.20 1.47 -14.52
CA ARG A 68 7.70 1.81 -13.20
C ARG A 68 7.46 3.31 -13.04
N LEU A 69 6.56 3.64 -12.12
CA LEU A 69 6.46 4.98 -11.54
C LEU A 69 6.93 4.92 -10.09
N VAL A 70 7.76 5.87 -9.71
CA VAL A 70 8.34 5.99 -8.36
C VAL A 70 7.95 7.35 -7.80
N GLY A 71 7.32 7.36 -6.63
CA GLY A 71 7.08 8.56 -5.84
C GLY A 71 8.01 8.59 -4.63
N CYS A 72 8.81 9.66 -4.53
CA CYS A 72 9.75 9.83 -3.42
C CYS A 72 9.25 10.91 -2.45
N PHE A 73 9.12 10.53 -1.18
CA PHE A 73 8.57 11.39 -0.14
C PHE A 73 9.49 11.43 1.08
N THR A 74 9.86 12.63 1.53
CA THR A 74 10.65 12.78 2.75
C THR A 74 9.74 12.65 3.98
N SER A 75 9.86 11.56 4.73
CA SER A 75 9.09 11.35 5.97
C SER A 75 9.73 12.04 7.18
N THR A 76 11.07 12.04 7.24
CA THR A 76 11.88 12.63 8.32
C THR A 76 13.23 13.06 7.71
N PRO A 77 13.91 14.11 8.22
CA PRO A 77 15.20 14.52 7.67
C PRO A 77 16.19 13.33 7.58
N GLY A 78 16.56 12.96 6.36
CA GLY A 78 17.47 11.85 6.07
C GLY A 78 16.80 10.48 5.80
N LEU A 79 15.47 10.39 5.79
CA LEU A 79 14.71 9.19 5.42
C LEU A 79 13.71 9.50 4.30
N GLU A 80 13.76 8.71 3.24
CA GLU A 80 12.90 8.82 2.07
C GLU A 80 12.02 7.57 1.95
N CYS A 81 10.75 7.80 1.66
CA CYS A 81 9.76 6.79 1.34
C CYS A 81 9.65 6.70 -0.18
N ASN A 82 10.06 5.57 -0.73
CA ASN A 82 9.95 5.27 -2.15
C ASN A 82 8.74 4.38 -2.36
N LEU A 83 7.67 4.94 -2.93
CA LEU A 83 6.49 4.18 -3.31
C LEU A 83 6.58 3.90 -4.82
N VAL A 84 6.37 2.65 -5.21
CA VAL A 84 6.61 2.18 -6.57
C VAL A 84 5.38 1.45 -7.11
N ALA A 85 5.09 1.66 -8.38
CA ALA A 85 4.17 0.83 -9.15
C ALA A 85 4.86 0.37 -10.42
N THR A 86 5.04 -0.95 -10.57
CA THR A 86 5.75 -1.56 -11.70
C THR A 86 4.77 -2.34 -12.56
N ASN A 87 4.76 -2.08 -13.87
CA ASN A 87 3.93 -2.81 -14.84
C ASN A 87 4.67 -4.05 -15.36
N PHE A 88 4.23 -5.24 -14.96
CA PHE A 88 4.74 -6.52 -15.49
C PHE A 88 3.94 -7.03 -16.69
N GLY A 89 2.94 -6.27 -17.14
CA GLY A 89 2.14 -6.58 -18.32
C GLY A 89 2.89 -6.34 -19.63
N ALA A 90 2.47 -7.05 -20.67
CA ALA A 90 3.03 -6.89 -22.02
C ALA A 90 2.63 -5.55 -22.69
N THR A 91 1.64 -4.85 -22.14
CA THR A 91 1.09 -3.61 -22.71
C THR A 91 1.00 -2.52 -21.66
N ALA A 92 0.92 -1.27 -22.12
CA ALA A 92 0.67 -0.15 -21.23
C ALA A 92 -0.66 -0.32 -20.49
N ALA A 93 -0.68 -0.03 -19.18
CA ALA A 93 -1.85 -0.18 -18.33
C ALA A 93 -1.90 0.95 -17.29
N VAL A 94 -3.09 1.27 -16.79
CA VAL A 94 -3.28 2.26 -15.73
C VAL A 94 -3.38 1.54 -14.39
N PRO A 95 -2.53 1.87 -13.40
CA PRO A 95 -2.65 1.32 -12.05
C PRO A 95 -4.00 1.67 -11.41
N GLY A 96 -4.64 0.70 -10.77
CA GLY A 96 -5.85 0.95 -9.98
C GLY A 96 -5.51 1.58 -8.63
N ALA A 97 -5.96 2.80 -8.36
CA ALA A 97 -5.70 3.48 -7.08
C ALA A 97 -6.12 2.64 -5.85
N ALA A 98 -7.29 1.98 -5.93
CA ALA A 98 -7.79 1.12 -4.85
C ALA A 98 -6.91 -0.13 -4.63
N ASN A 99 -6.41 -0.74 -5.71
CA ASN A 99 -5.49 -1.89 -5.62
C ASN A 99 -4.14 -1.44 -5.05
N CYS A 100 -3.62 -0.31 -5.52
CA CYS A 100 -2.42 0.32 -4.98
C CYS A 100 -2.53 0.54 -3.47
N SER A 101 -3.57 1.24 -3.00
CA SER A 101 -3.75 1.51 -1.57
C SER A 101 -3.92 0.21 -0.76
N ALA A 102 -4.68 -0.76 -1.27
CA ALA A 102 -4.91 -2.04 -0.62
C ALA A 102 -3.66 -2.92 -0.55
N ALA A 103 -2.72 -2.81 -1.51
CA ALA A 103 -1.44 -3.49 -1.51
C ALA A 103 -0.41 -2.79 -0.61
N LEU A 104 -0.30 -1.47 -0.69
CA LEU A 104 0.72 -0.71 0.04
C LEU A 104 0.41 -0.55 1.53
N THR A 105 -0.86 -0.41 1.92
CA THR A 105 -1.23 -0.26 3.34
C THR A 105 -0.70 -1.41 4.22
N PRO A 106 -0.92 -2.69 3.89
CA PRO A 106 -0.33 -3.79 4.66
C PRO A 106 1.18 -3.94 4.43
N ALA A 107 1.73 -3.59 3.25
CA ALA A 107 3.17 -3.63 3.00
C ALA A 107 3.95 -2.58 3.82
N ALA A 108 3.34 -1.43 4.12
CA ALA A 108 3.91 -0.40 4.98
C ALA A 108 4.07 -0.84 6.44
N ALA A 109 3.37 -1.91 6.86
CA ALA A 109 3.58 -2.53 8.16
C ALA A 109 4.84 -3.44 8.20
N CYS A 110 5.48 -3.70 7.06
CA CYS A 110 6.75 -4.42 7.01
C CYS A 110 7.88 -3.54 7.54
N HIS A 111 8.77 -4.15 8.33
CA HIS A 111 9.79 -3.42 9.09
C HIS A 111 10.75 -2.57 8.26
N VAL A 112 11.05 -2.98 7.02
CA VAL A 112 11.96 -2.29 6.10
C VAL A 112 11.31 -1.99 4.74
N GLY A 113 9.98 -2.03 4.71
CA GLY A 113 9.20 -1.96 3.49
C GLY A 113 8.83 -3.34 2.94
N GLY A 114 8.05 -3.34 1.88
CA GLY A 114 7.50 -4.54 1.28
C GLY A 114 6.78 -4.25 -0.02
N PHE A 115 6.07 -5.25 -0.51
CA PHE A 115 5.32 -5.16 -1.75
C PHE A 115 4.00 -5.94 -1.66
N GLY A 116 3.08 -5.60 -2.54
CA GLY A 116 1.81 -6.28 -2.70
C GLY A 116 1.41 -6.43 -4.16
N GLN A 117 0.79 -7.57 -4.49
CA GLN A 117 0.28 -7.86 -5.82
C GLN A 117 -1.06 -8.58 -5.74
N PHE A 118 -1.99 -8.23 -6.63
CA PHE A 118 -3.22 -8.98 -6.85
C PHE A 118 -3.03 -9.96 -8.02
N SER A 119 -3.61 -11.15 -7.92
CA SER A 119 -3.44 -12.20 -8.94
C SER A 119 -4.03 -11.87 -10.32
N ASP A 120 -4.98 -10.92 -10.36
CA ASP A 120 -5.64 -10.41 -11.56
C ASP A 120 -5.08 -9.05 -12.01
N ASP A 121 -4.06 -8.54 -11.32
CA ASP A 121 -3.43 -7.26 -11.61
C ASP A 121 -2.03 -7.47 -12.21
N VAL A 122 -1.73 -6.67 -13.22
CA VAL A 122 -0.41 -6.66 -13.88
C VAL A 122 0.60 -5.82 -13.12
N PHE A 123 0.15 -5.06 -12.12
CA PHE A 123 0.97 -4.22 -11.28
C PHE A 123 1.46 -4.93 -10.02
N ILE A 124 2.72 -4.67 -9.67
CA ILE A 124 3.22 -4.86 -8.32
C ILE A 124 3.42 -3.48 -7.71
N TYR A 125 2.94 -3.32 -6.48
CA TYR A 125 3.08 -2.10 -5.70
C TYR A 125 4.12 -2.32 -4.61
N GLY A 126 5.14 -1.48 -4.55
CA GLY A 126 6.23 -1.57 -3.59
C GLY A 126 6.34 -0.34 -2.71
N ILE A 127 6.82 -0.53 -1.48
CA ILE A 127 7.22 0.53 -0.58
C ILE A 127 8.60 0.20 -0.03
N ASP A 128 9.56 1.07 -0.28
CA ASP A 128 10.93 0.93 0.15
C ASP A 128 11.38 2.17 0.93
N THR A 129 12.30 1.95 1.86
CA THR A 129 12.91 2.94 2.74
C THR A 129 14.43 3.03 2.59
N VAL A 130 15.01 2.25 1.67
CA VAL A 130 16.45 2.23 1.47
C VAL A 130 16.93 3.47 0.72
N PHE A 131 17.93 4.11 1.33
CA PHE A 131 18.73 5.18 0.79
C PHE A 131 19.64 4.62 -0.33
N ASN A 132 19.34 4.91 -1.61
CA ASN A 132 20.15 4.53 -2.79
C ASN A 132 20.37 3.01 -2.98
N ASP A 133 19.32 2.21 -3.22
CA ASP A 133 19.56 0.94 -3.90
C ASP A 133 19.74 1.23 -5.41
N PRO A 134 20.86 0.83 -6.06
CA PRO A 134 21.06 1.02 -7.50
C PRO A 134 20.00 0.35 -8.38
N LEU A 135 19.16 -0.53 -7.82
CA LEU A 135 18.01 -1.12 -8.49
C LEU A 135 16.77 -0.21 -8.50
N ASP A 136 16.67 0.77 -7.60
CA ASP A 136 15.53 1.69 -7.49
C ASP A 136 15.60 2.88 -8.46
N GLY A 137 16.74 3.08 -9.12
CA GLY A 137 16.92 4.18 -10.07
C GLY A 137 16.80 5.55 -9.39
N PRO A 138 17.07 6.65 -10.10
CA PRO A 138 16.84 7.98 -9.54
C PRO A 138 15.35 8.18 -9.26
N CYS A 139 15.04 8.89 -8.17
CA CYS A 139 13.71 9.41 -7.87
C CYS A 139 13.19 10.29 -9.02
N ASP A 140 12.55 9.70 -10.01
CA ASP A 140 12.12 10.40 -11.23
C ASP A 140 10.83 11.22 -11.03
N VAL A 141 10.07 11.00 -9.94
CA VAL A 141 8.91 11.84 -9.60
C VAL A 141 8.92 12.24 -8.11
N ILE A 142 9.24 13.50 -7.86
CA ILE A 142 9.00 14.14 -6.55
C ILE A 142 7.57 14.70 -6.58
N LEU A 143 6.62 14.00 -5.97
CA LEU A 143 5.29 14.52 -5.67
C LEU A 143 5.39 15.33 -4.36
N GLY A 144 5.79 16.59 -4.49
CA GLY A 144 5.87 17.56 -3.38
C GLY A 144 4.53 18.24 -3.09
#